data_AF-A0A8H8P1I3-F1
#
_entry.id   AF-A0A8H8P1I3-F1
#
_cell.length_a   1.000
_cell.length_b   1.000
_cell.length_c   1.000
_cell.angle_alpha   90.00
_cell.angle_beta   90.00
_cell.angle_gamma   90.00
#
_symmetry.space_group_name_H-M   'P 1'
#
loop_
_entity.id
_entity.type
_entity.pdbx_description
1 polymer ?
#
loop_
_entity_poly.entity_id
_entity_poly.type
_entity_poly.pdbx_seq_one_letter_code
_entity_poly.pdbx_strand_id
1 'polypeptide(L)'
;MDSHPREVVTLILTNGDALDVNQYWVPSFTASGIMPYVYTPLSGSVARNAWPTLGSMISSGKRLVVIMDYPTNSGGVPWIISEFKNLWETPFSQIDANFPCKVDRVNGSPNEKMYMINHSLNYKFLGSDDIIVPDRAKAPTTNSVVSIMAHARGCAPLGEGLWPTYVLLDWVDKGDPWTALKQFNRV
;
A
#
# COMPACT_ATOMS: atom_id res chain seq x y z
N MET A 1 -7.74 11.84 13.75
CA MET A 1 -7.91 10.47 14.28
C MET A 1 -8.65 10.45 15.62
N ASP A 2 -8.77 11.59 16.29
CA ASP A 2 -9.42 11.77 17.59
C ASP A 2 -10.93 11.53 17.52
N SER A 3 -11.59 12.05 16.48
CA SER A 3 -13.03 11.85 16.24
C SER A 3 -13.39 10.43 15.76
N HIS A 4 -12.39 9.61 15.43
CA HIS A 4 -12.56 8.26 14.88
C HIS A 4 -11.63 7.29 15.63
N PRO A 5 -11.92 6.96 16.91
CA PRO A 5 -10.99 6.25 17.79
C PRO A 5 -10.75 4.79 17.42
N ARG A 6 -11.59 4.23 16.53
CA ARG A 6 -11.51 2.82 16.09
C ARG A 6 -10.86 2.62 14.73
N GLU A 7 -10.48 3.71 14.06
CA GLU A 7 -9.85 3.63 12.74
C GLU A 7 -8.34 3.43 12.87
N VAL A 8 -7.78 2.60 11.99
CA VAL A 8 -6.34 2.45 11.79
C VAL A 8 -6.01 2.97 10.40
N VAL A 9 -4.97 3.79 10.31
CA VAL A 9 -4.56 4.45 9.07
C VAL A 9 -3.14 4.00 8.74
N THR A 10 -2.92 3.64 7.47
CA THR A 10 -1.57 3.47 6.93
C THR A 10 -1.28 4.62 5.97
N LEU A 11 -0.11 5.24 6.11
CA LEU A 11 0.47 6.11 5.10
C LEU A 11 1.57 5.32 4.39
N ILE A 12 1.39 5.08 3.09
CA ILE A 12 2.45 4.57 2.20
C ILE A 12 2.97 5.77 1.42
N LEU A 13 4.25 6.12 1.62
CA LEU A 13 4.84 7.37 1.19
C LEU A 13 5.96 7.11 0.18
N THR A 14 5.91 7.82 -0.94
CA THR A 14 7.02 7.86 -1.87
C THR A 14 8.00 8.98 -1.51
N ASN A 15 9.28 8.64 -1.45
CA ASN A 15 10.39 9.57 -1.25
C ASN A 15 11.42 9.40 -2.38
N GLY A 16 10.96 9.67 -3.61
CA GLY A 16 11.72 9.42 -4.85
C GLY A 16 13.03 10.20 -4.96
N ASP A 17 13.13 11.37 -4.32
CA ASP A 17 14.37 12.17 -4.29
C ASP A 17 15.35 11.69 -3.20
N ALA A 18 15.02 10.61 -2.47
CA ALA A 18 15.80 10.07 -1.37
C ALA A 18 16.17 11.12 -0.31
N LEU A 19 15.22 12.00 0.02
CA LEU A 19 15.42 13.04 1.04
C LEU A 19 15.72 12.42 2.40
N ASP A 20 16.58 13.08 3.18
CA ASP A 20 16.89 12.67 4.55
C ASP A 20 15.62 12.72 5.43
N VAL A 21 15.23 11.57 5.95
CA VAL A 21 14.03 11.42 6.78
C VAL A 21 14.07 12.26 8.06
N ASN A 22 15.23 12.42 8.69
CA ASN A 22 15.36 13.22 9.92
C ASN A 22 15.21 14.72 9.62
N GLN A 23 15.64 15.16 8.44
CA GLN A 23 15.58 16.57 8.05
C GLN A 23 14.19 16.99 7.53
N TYR A 24 13.54 16.14 6.73
CA TYR A 24 12.33 16.55 5.97
C TYR A 24 11.03 15.92 6.48
N TRP A 25 11.09 14.72 7.04
CA TRP A 25 9.89 13.95 7.38
C TRP A 25 9.59 13.98 8.89
N VAL A 26 10.59 13.68 9.74
CA VAL A 26 10.44 13.66 11.21
C VAL A 26 9.90 15.00 11.76
N PRO A 27 10.37 16.19 11.31
CA PRO A 27 9.86 17.46 11.82
C PRO A 27 8.38 17.67 11.47
N SER A 28 7.97 17.29 10.25
CA SER A 28 6.58 17.42 9.78
C SER A 28 5.63 16.54 10.60
N PHE A 29 6.00 15.28 10.84
CA PHE A 29 5.24 14.36 11.69
C PHE A 29 5.14 14.88 13.14
N THR A 30 6.25 15.37 13.69
CA THR A 30 6.27 15.92 15.06
C THR A 30 5.40 17.18 15.17
N ALA A 31 5.53 18.12 14.24
CA ALA A 31 4.79 19.38 14.23
C ALA A 31 3.28 19.17 14.06
N SER A 32 2.87 18.12 13.33
CA SER A 32 1.46 17.77 13.16
C SER A 32 0.78 17.25 14.45
N GLY A 33 1.58 16.83 15.45
CA GLY A 33 1.08 16.19 16.66
C GLY A 33 0.63 14.73 16.48
N ILE A 34 0.90 14.09 15.34
CA ILE A 34 0.41 12.74 15.03
C ILE A 34 1.19 11.62 15.74
N MET A 35 2.39 11.93 16.26
CA MET A 35 3.32 10.97 16.88
C MET A 35 2.71 10.04 17.95
N PRO A 36 1.75 10.46 18.81
CA PRO A 36 1.12 9.55 19.77
C PRO A 36 0.45 8.33 19.13
N TYR A 37 -0.01 8.45 17.88
CA TYR A 37 -0.69 7.37 17.13
C TYR A 37 0.26 6.43 16.39
N VAL A 38 1.54 6.80 16.22
CA VAL A 38 2.46 6.07 15.35
C VAL A 38 2.84 4.72 15.96
N TYR A 39 2.65 3.65 15.18
CA TYR A 39 3.13 2.31 15.47
C TYR A 39 4.62 2.19 15.11
N THR A 40 5.40 1.62 16.02
CA THR A 40 6.83 1.35 15.85
C THR A 40 7.07 -0.15 16.04
N PRO A 41 7.52 -0.89 15.01
CA PRO A 41 7.85 -2.29 15.16
C PRO A 41 9.16 -2.49 15.94
N LEU A 42 9.34 -3.67 16.54
CA LEU A 42 10.58 -4.04 17.24
C LEU A 42 11.78 -4.24 16.29
N SER A 43 11.50 -4.44 15.00
CA SER A 43 12.47 -4.72 13.94
C SER A 43 12.08 -3.96 12.67
N GLY A 44 13.07 -3.57 11.86
CA GLY A 44 12.83 -2.94 10.55
C GLY A 44 12.24 -3.86 9.48
N SER A 45 12.15 -5.17 9.77
CA SER A 45 11.44 -6.17 8.98
C SER A 45 10.49 -6.94 9.88
N VAL A 46 9.21 -6.98 9.49
CA VAL A 46 8.10 -7.58 10.22
C VAL A 46 7.48 -8.64 9.32
N ALA A 47 7.59 -9.90 9.73
CA ALA A 47 6.86 -10.98 9.08
C ALA A 47 5.35 -10.75 9.20
N ARG A 48 4.58 -11.22 8.21
CA ARG A 48 3.14 -10.99 8.08
C ARG A 48 2.38 -11.37 9.35
N ASN A 49 2.71 -12.50 9.95
CA ASN A 49 2.09 -13.00 11.19
C ASN A 49 2.55 -12.28 12.47
N ALA A 50 3.61 -11.47 12.39
CA ALA A 50 4.13 -10.66 13.50
C ALA A 50 3.53 -9.26 13.55
N TRP A 51 2.75 -8.85 12.54
CA TRP A 51 2.00 -7.60 12.59
C TRP A 51 0.92 -7.67 13.68
N PRO A 52 0.72 -6.57 14.44
CA PRO A 52 -0.38 -6.51 15.39
C PRO A 52 -1.72 -6.58 14.67
N THR A 53 -2.73 -7.17 15.33
CA THR A 53 -4.10 -7.11 14.83
C THR A 53 -4.64 -5.68 14.92
N LEU A 54 -5.61 -5.33 14.07
CA LEU A 54 -6.29 -4.02 14.14
C LEU A 54 -6.86 -3.75 15.54
N GLY A 55 -7.42 -4.76 16.20
CA GLY A 55 -7.92 -4.63 17.58
C GLY A 55 -6.84 -4.25 18.60
N SER A 56 -5.64 -4.82 18.46
CA SER A 56 -4.49 -4.48 19.30
C SER A 56 -3.98 -3.05 19.03
N MET A 57 -3.92 -2.66 17.76
CA MET A 57 -3.56 -1.29 17.37
C MET A 57 -4.55 -0.26 17.91
N ILE A 58 -5.85 -0.53 17.83
CA ILE A 58 -6.90 0.32 18.40
C ILE A 58 -6.75 0.42 19.92
N SER A 59 -6.59 -0.71 20.61
CA SER A 59 -6.53 -0.77 22.08
C SER A 59 -5.28 -0.06 22.63
N SER A 60 -4.15 -0.15 21.94
CA SER A 60 -2.91 0.54 22.31
C SER A 60 -2.87 2.02 21.95
N GLY A 61 -3.82 2.49 21.14
CA GLY A 61 -3.81 3.83 20.54
C GLY A 61 -2.78 4.00 19.40
N LYS A 62 -1.96 2.98 19.10
CA LYS A 62 -0.96 3.00 18.02
C LYS A 62 -1.61 2.65 16.68
N ARG A 63 -2.39 3.59 16.17
CA ARG A 63 -3.31 3.41 15.03
C ARG A 63 -2.80 4.00 13.71
N LEU A 64 -1.56 4.48 13.65
CA LEU A 64 -0.94 5.01 12.45
C LEU A 64 0.28 4.18 12.07
N VAL A 65 0.25 3.54 10.89
CA VAL A 65 1.41 2.87 10.28
C VAL A 65 2.02 3.81 9.26
N VAL A 66 3.34 3.98 9.28
CA VAL A 66 4.06 4.76 8.27
C VAL A 66 5.00 3.83 7.51
N ILE A 67 4.77 3.72 6.21
CA ILE A 67 5.57 2.93 5.28
C ILE A 67 6.19 3.90 4.25
N MET A 68 7.44 3.68 3.90
CA MET A 68 8.16 4.49 2.91
C MET A 68 8.97 3.62 1.94
N ASP A 69 8.93 3.94 0.66
CA ASP A 69 9.61 3.18 -0.40
C ASP A 69 11.14 3.34 -0.38
N TYR A 70 11.63 4.58 -0.28
CA TYR A 70 13.04 4.95 -0.40
C TYR A 70 13.49 5.98 0.66
N PRO A 71 14.77 5.98 1.05
CA PRO A 71 15.69 4.86 0.93
C PRO A 71 15.22 3.66 1.78
N THR A 72 15.72 2.46 1.48
CA THR A 72 15.33 1.22 2.21
C THR A 72 15.86 1.14 3.65
N ASN A 73 16.69 2.10 4.05
CA ASN A 73 17.09 2.30 5.43
C ASN A 73 16.18 3.38 6.05
N SER A 74 15.83 3.22 7.32
CA SER A 74 14.93 4.16 7.97
C SER A 74 15.66 5.44 8.44
N GLY A 75 16.91 5.68 8.03
CA GLY A 75 17.73 6.78 8.56
C GLY A 75 17.87 6.78 10.09
N GLY A 76 17.71 5.62 10.74
CA GLY A 76 17.67 5.51 12.20
C GLY A 76 16.32 5.85 12.85
N VAL A 77 15.26 6.04 12.05
CA VAL A 77 13.90 6.37 12.49
C VAL A 77 13.03 5.10 12.50
N PRO A 78 12.94 4.37 13.63
CA PRO A 78 12.39 3.00 13.63
C PRO A 78 10.91 2.88 13.28
N TRP A 79 10.16 3.98 13.35
CA TRP A 79 8.73 4.00 13.01
C TRP A 79 8.44 4.24 11.52
N ILE A 80 9.45 4.64 10.73
CA ILE A 80 9.36 4.67 9.27
C ILE A 80 9.72 3.26 8.77
N ILE A 81 8.70 2.49 8.43
CA ILE A 81 8.83 1.10 8.01
C ILE A 81 9.21 1.08 6.53
N SER A 82 10.31 0.39 6.19
CA SER A 82 10.69 0.25 4.78
C SER A 82 9.68 -0.61 4.04
N GLU A 83 9.11 -0.09 2.96
CA GLU A 83 8.10 -0.77 2.15
C GLU A 83 8.62 -2.11 1.67
N PHE A 84 9.68 -2.14 0.86
CA PHE A 84 10.11 -3.38 0.22
C PHE A 84 10.73 -4.43 1.15
N LYS A 85 11.03 -4.07 2.41
CA LYS A 85 11.37 -5.07 3.45
C LYS A 85 10.14 -5.74 4.06
N ASN A 86 8.97 -5.11 4.00
CA ASN A 86 7.76 -5.53 4.70
C ASN A 86 6.58 -5.82 3.77
N LEU A 87 6.66 -5.33 2.53
CA LEU A 87 5.68 -5.45 1.47
C LEU A 87 6.38 -5.90 0.18
N TRP A 88 5.62 -6.56 -0.67
CA TRP A 88 5.88 -6.59 -2.10
C TRP A 88 4.69 -6.00 -2.84
N GLU A 89 4.89 -5.66 -4.11
CA GLU A 89 3.78 -5.21 -4.95
C GLU A 89 3.90 -5.67 -6.41
N THR A 90 2.76 -5.62 -7.10
CA THR A 90 2.68 -5.89 -8.54
C THR A 90 3.28 -4.75 -9.36
N PRO A 91 3.56 -4.93 -10.66
CA PRO A 91 4.09 -3.84 -11.45
C PRO A 91 3.11 -2.66 -11.50
N PHE A 92 3.63 -1.44 -11.47
CA PHE A 92 2.86 -0.20 -11.61
C PHE A 92 2.75 0.20 -13.09
N SER A 93 2.15 1.35 -13.40
CA SER A 93 2.06 1.87 -14.77
C SER A 93 1.40 0.90 -15.77
N GLN A 94 0.38 0.15 -15.30
CA GLN A 94 -0.25 -0.92 -16.07
C GLN A 94 -1.01 -0.38 -17.27
N ILE A 95 -0.78 -0.96 -18.44
CA ILE A 95 -1.56 -0.69 -19.67
C ILE A 95 -2.41 -1.90 -20.11
N ASP A 96 -2.24 -3.04 -19.45
CA ASP A 96 -3.08 -4.23 -19.61
C ASP A 96 -4.19 -4.21 -18.57
N ALA A 97 -5.44 -4.13 -19.03
CA ALA A 97 -6.62 -4.09 -18.18
C ALA A 97 -6.90 -5.41 -17.43
N ASN A 98 -6.17 -6.49 -17.75
CA ASN A 98 -6.27 -7.75 -17.03
C ASN A 98 -5.39 -7.79 -15.77
N PHE A 99 -4.46 -6.83 -15.60
CA PHE A 99 -3.54 -6.78 -14.46
C PHE A 99 -2.85 -8.12 -14.18
N PRO A 100 -2.03 -8.64 -15.12
CA PRO A 100 -1.37 -9.93 -14.96
C PRO A 100 -0.50 -9.92 -13.70
N CYS A 101 -0.79 -10.82 -12.76
CA CYS A 101 -0.12 -10.78 -11.47
C CYS A 101 1.33 -11.25 -11.56
N LYS A 102 2.23 -10.46 -10.99
CA LYS A 102 3.67 -10.73 -10.89
C LYS A 102 4.21 -10.01 -9.64
N VAL A 103 5.14 -10.62 -8.91
CA VAL A 103 5.93 -9.88 -7.91
C VAL A 103 6.93 -9.00 -8.66
N ASP A 104 6.89 -7.69 -8.45
CA ASP A 104 7.74 -6.74 -9.17
C ASP A 104 8.73 -6.02 -8.26
N ARG A 105 8.25 -5.35 -7.20
CA ARG A 105 9.11 -4.64 -6.24
C ARG A 105 9.07 -5.32 -4.88
N VAL A 106 10.24 -5.81 -4.43
CA VAL A 106 10.46 -6.45 -3.14
C VAL A 106 11.96 -6.48 -2.80
N ASN A 107 12.31 -6.42 -1.52
CA ASN A 107 13.66 -6.70 -1.03
C ASN A 107 13.69 -8.08 -0.36
N GLY A 108 14.45 -9.00 -0.95
CA GLY A 108 14.50 -10.39 -0.53
C GLY A 108 13.28 -11.20 -0.98
N SER A 109 12.90 -12.21 -0.22
CA SER A 109 11.77 -13.09 -0.54
C SER A 109 10.41 -12.38 -0.35
N PRO A 110 9.43 -12.54 -1.26
CA PRO A 110 8.07 -12.06 -1.06
C PRO A 110 7.29 -12.86 0.00
N ASN A 111 7.76 -14.05 0.37
CA ASN A 111 7.11 -14.90 1.36
C ASN A 111 7.05 -14.20 2.73
N GLU A 112 5.99 -14.45 3.48
CA GLU A 112 5.74 -13.85 4.79
C GLU A 112 5.72 -12.31 4.79
N LYS A 113 5.59 -11.64 3.64
CA LYS A 113 5.36 -10.19 3.57
C LYS A 113 3.90 -9.87 3.35
N MET A 114 3.44 -8.71 3.80
CA MET A 114 2.18 -8.15 3.30
C MET A 114 2.35 -7.78 1.82
N TYR A 115 1.26 -7.44 1.12
CA TYR A 115 1.42 -7.00 -0.27
C TYR A 115 0.37 -6.00 -0.71
N MET A 116 0.76 -5.23 -1.72
CA MET A 116 -0.07 -4.25 -2.41
C MET A 116 -0.27 -4.67 -3.87
N ILE A 117 -1.48 -4.49 -4.40
CA ILE A 117 -1.71 -4.59 -5.84
C ILE A 117 -1.81 -3.18 -6.43
N ASN A 118 -1.01 -2.91 -7.47
CA ASN A 118 -1.09 -1.70 -8.28
C ASN A 118 -2.20 -1.85 -9.31
N HIS A 119 -3.42 -1.41 -8.96
CA HIS A 119 -4.61 -1.58 -9.77
C HIS A 119 -5.06 -0.25 -10.41
N SER A 120 -4.11 0.45 -11.01
CA SER A 120 -4.33 1.68 -11.79
C SER A 120 -4.05 1.42 -13.27
N LEU A 121 -5.07 1.66 -14.12
CA LEU A 121 -4.96 1.47 -15.56
C LEU A 121 -4.51 2.76 -16.24
N ASN A 122 -3.57 2.62 -17.16
CA ASN A 122 -3.03 3.66 -18.02
C ASN A 122 -3.31 3.31 -19.48
N TYR A 123 -3.15 4.28 -20.36
CA TYR A 123 -3.12 4.07 -21.81
C TYR A 123 -1.95 4.82 -22.43
N LYS A 124 -1.50 4.34 -23.59
CA LYS A 124 -0.47 4.99 -24.41
C LYS A 124 -1.06 6.24 -25.07
N PHE A 125 -0.62 7.42 -24.65
CA PHE A 125 -1.05 8.68 -25.23
C PHE A 125 -0.57 8.78 -26.68
N LEU A 126 -1.51 8.93 -27.61
CA LEU A 126 -1.22 8.91 -29.06
C LEU A 126 -0.48 7.66 -29.55
N GLY A 127 -0.59 6.53 -28.82
CA GLY A 127 0.13 5.30 -29.15
C GLY A 127 1.62 5.32 -28.83
N SER A 128 2.12 6.36 -28.13
CA SER A 128 3.51 6.44 -27.69
C SER A 128 3.84 5.41 -26.61
N ASP A 129 5.00 4.77 -26.72
CA ASP A 129 5.55 3.92 -25.66
C ASP A 129 6.15 4.73 -24.50
N ASP A 130 6.51 5.99 -24.74
CA ASP A 130 7.18 6.86 -23.77
C ASP A 130 6.19 7.65 -22.91
N ILE A 131 4.97 7.87 -23.42
CA ILE A 131 3.95 8.67 -22.75
C ILE A 131 2.74 7.78 -22.47
N ILE A 132 2.68 7.28 -21.24
CA ILE A 132 1.48 6.67 -20.68
C ILE A 132 0.78 7.67 -19.77
N VAL A 133 -0.54 7.63 -19.76
CA VAL A 133 -1.35 8.49 -18.90
C VAL A 133 -2.46 7.68 -18.21
N PRO A 134 -2.81 8.01 -16.97
CA PRO A 134 -3.92 7.35 -16.26
C PRO A 134 -5.25 7.42 -17.02
N ASP A 135 -5.94 6.28 -17.14
CA ASP A 135 -7.18 6.14 -17.92
C ASP A 135 -8.42 6.52 -17.08
N ARG A 136 -8.66 7.83 -16.94
CA ARG A 136 -9.81 8.34 -16.19
C ARG A 136 -11.14 7.85 -16.74
N ALA A 137 -11.25 7.68 -18.05
CA ALA A 137 -12.49 7.27 -18.70
C ALA A 137 -12.86 5.83 -18.32
N LYS A 138 -11.86 4.96 -18.14
CA LYS A 138 -12.06 3.57 -17.69
C LYS A 138 -12.08 3.38 -16.18
N ALA A 139 -11.77 4.41 -15.38
CA ALA A 139 -11.78 4.32 -13.91
C ALA A 139 -13.05 3.65 -13.32
N PRO A 140 -14.29 3.89 -13.81
CA PRO A 140 -15.47 3.16 -13.31
C PRO A 140 -15.41 1.64 -13.51
N THR A 141 -14.80 1.18 -14.61
CA THR A 141 -14.64 -0.25 -14.93
C THR A 141 -13.43 -0.85 -14.21
N THR A 142 -12.29 -0.13 -14.21
CA THR A 142 -11.09 -0.51 -13.47
C THR A 142 -11.39 -0.66 -11.98
N ASN A 143 -12.04 0.33 -11.36
CA ASN A 143 -12.35 0.30 -9.93
C ASN A 143 -13.64 -0.48 -9.62
N SER A 144 -14.11 -1.34 -10.53
CA SER A 144 -15.27 -2.18 -10.29
C SER A 144 -14.93 -3.35 -9.38
N VAL A 145 -15.95 -3.87 -8.68
CA VAL A 145 -15.81 -5.09 -7.86
C VAL A 145 -15.23 -6.25 -8.66
N VAL A 146 -15.66 -6.42 -9.91
CA VAL A 146 -15.22 -7.53 -10.76
C VAL A 146 -13.72 -7.41 -11.08
N SER A 147 -13.25 -6.23 -11.47
CA SER A 147 -11.86 -6.03 -11.88
C SER A 147 -10.89 -6.14 -10.69
N ILE A 148 -11.20 -5.49 -9.56
CA ILE A 148 -10.37 -5.57 -8.34
C ILE A 148 -10.30 -7.03 -7.82
N MET A 149 -11.44 -7.71 -7.75
CA MET A 149 -11.47 -9.11 -7.29
C MET A 149 -10.76 -10.05 -8.27
N ALA A 150 -10.79 -9.77 -9.58
CA ALA A 150 -10.04 -10.56 -10.57
C ALA A 150 -8.53 -10.41 -10.37
N HIS A 151 -8.03 -9.18 -10.21
CA HIS A 151 -6.61 -8.92 -9.94
C HIS A 151 -6.17 -9.57 -8.61
N ALA A 152 -6.94 -9.38 -7.55
CA ALA A 152 -6.64 -9.96 -6.23
C ALA A 152 -6.62 -11.50 -6.26
N ARG A 153 -7.57 -12.14 -6.96
CA ARG A 153 -7.60 -13.61 -7.13
C ARG A 153 -6.40 -14.11 -7.92
N GLY A 154 -6.02 -13.41 -8.99
CA GLY A 154 -4.82 -13.73 -9.76
C GLY A 154 -3.55 -13.67 -8.91
N CYS A 155 -3.51 -12.77 -7.93
CA CYS A 155 -2.36 -12.60 -7.03
C CYS A 155 -2.37 -13.47 -5.77
N ALA A 156 -3.52 -14.02 -5.36
CA ALA A 156 -3.61 -14.79 -4.12
C ALA A 156 -2.57 -15.94 -4.03
N PRO A 157 -2.24 -16.70 -5.10
CA PRO A 157 -1.18 -17.72 -5.04
C PRO A 157 0.20 -17.15 -4.68
N LEU A 158 0.53 -15.95 -5.16
CA LEU A 158 1.80 -15.26 -4.82
C LEU A 158 1.75 -14.65 -3.41
N GLY A 159 0.54 -14.33 -2.94
CA GLY A 159 0.25 -13.84 -1.60
C GLY A 159 0.06 -14.94 -0.54
N GLU A 160 0.46 -16.18 -0.82
CA GLU A 160 0.32 -17.34 0.09
C GLU A 160 -1.15 -17.67 0.42
N GLY A 161 -2.03 -17.50 -0.56
CA GLY A 161 -3.48 -17.73 -0.45
C GLY A 161 -4.25 -16.59 0.24
N LEU A 162 -3.56 -15.53 0.66
CA LEU A 162 -4.18 -14.37 1.31
C LEU A 162 -4.51 -13.28 0.29
N TRP A 163 -5.45 -12.40 0.65
CA TRP A 163 -5.80 -11.19 -0.10
C TRP A 163 -4.74 -10.09 0.07
N PRO A 164 -4.68 -9.10 -0.86
CA PRO A 164 -3.78 -7.97 -0.70
C PRO A 164 -4.14 -7.16 0.54
N THR A 165 -3.12 -6.66 1.22
CA THR A 165 -3.30 -5.71 2.33
C THR A 165 -3.72 -4.34 1.81
N TYR A 166 -3.17 -3.94 0.65
CA TYR A 166 -3.43 -2.64 0.05
C TYR A 166 -3.80 -2.78 -1.44
N VAL A 167 -4.67 -1.90 -1.92
CA VAL A 167 -5.00 -1.76 -3.35
C VAL A 167 -4.77 -0.30 -3.71
N LEU A 168 -3.84 -0.07 -4.63
CA LEU A 168 -3.57 1.26 -5.17
C LEU A 168 -4.46 1.50 -6.38
N LEU A 169 -5.22 2.61 -6.36
CA LEU A 169 -6.21 2.97 -7.36
C LEU A 169 -6.07 4.45 -7.73
N ASP A 170 -6.44 4.79 -8.96
CA ASP A 170 -6.71 6.17 -9.37
C ASP A 170 -8.22 6.46 -9.32
N TRP A 171 -8.62 7.69 -8.97
CA TRP A 171 -10.03 8.13 -8.88
C TRP A 171 -10.92 7.18 -8.08
N VAL A 172 -10.61 7.01 -6.78
CA VAL A 172 -11.37 6.15 -5.85
C VAL A 172 -12.87 6.52 -5.71
N ASP A 173 -13.28 7.67 -6.23
CA ASP A 173 -14.69 8.08 -6.34
C ASP A 173 -15.44 7.44 -7.52
N LYS A 174 -14.73 6.76 -8.43
CA LYS A 174 -15.30 6.04 -9.58
C LYS A 174 -15.34 4.54 -9.32
N GLY A 175 -16.40 3.89 -9.82
CA GLY A 175 -16.62 2.46 -9.65
C GLY A 175 -17.22 2.13 -8.29
N ASP A 176 -16.85 0.97 -7.73
CA ASP A 176 -17.22 0.57 -6.37
C ASP A 176 -16.08 -0.24 -5.71
N PRO A 177 -14.93 0.42 -5.47
CA PRO A 177 -13.79 -0.26 -4.85
C PRO A 177 -14.11 -0.69 -3.42
N TRP A 178 -14.96 0.06 -2.70
CA TRP A 178 -15.30 -0.20 -1.31
C TRP A 178 -16.01 -1.54 -1.12
N THR A 179 -16.91 -1.93 -2.02
CA THR A 179 -17.53 -3.25 -1.97
C THR A 179 -16.50 -4.37 -2.21
N ALA A 180 -15.53 -4.17 -3.10
CA ALA A 180 -14.44 -5.14 -3.31
C ALA A 180 -13.58 -5.30 -2.05
N LEU A 181 -13.13 -4.18 -1.47
CA LEU A 181 -12.32 -4.19 -0.25
C LEU A 181 -13.04 -4.82 0.95
N LYS A 182 -14.37 -4.63 1.07
CA LYS A 182 -15.18 -5.32 2.08
C LYS A 182 -15.18 -6.84 1.89
N GLN A 183 -15.10 -7.34 0.66
CA GLN A 183 -15.04 -8.79 0.41
C GLN A 183 -13.73 -9.41 0.87
N PHE A 184 -12.60 -8.69 0.81
CA PHE A 184 -11.32 -9.17 1.36
C PHE A 184 -11.37 -9.42 2.87
N ASN A 185 -12.24 -8.68 3.59
CA ASN A 185 -12.32 -8.68 5.05
C ASN A 185 -13.49 -9.52 5.61
N ARG A 186 -14.25 -10.22 4.75
CA ARG A 186 -15.40 -11.06 5.15
C ARG A 186 -15.02 -12.53 5.37
N VAL A 187 -13.77 -12.79 5.73
CA VAL A 187 -13.24 -14.14 5.98
C VAL A 187 -13.45 -14.52 7.44
#